data_AF-A0A2W5PG99-F1
#
_entry.id   AF-A0A2W5PG99-F1
#
_cell.length_a   1.000
_cell.length_b   1.000
_cell.length_c   1.000
_cell.angle_alpha   90.00
_cell.angle_beta   90.00
_cell.angle_gamma   90.00
#
_symmetry.space_group_name_H-M   'P 1'
#
loop_
_entity.id
_entity.type
_entity.pdbx_description
1 polymer ?
#
loop_
_entity_poly.entity_id
_entity_poly.type
_entity_poly.pdbx_seq_one_letter_code
_entity_poly.pdbx_strand_id
1 'polypeptide(L)' 'MKAVLQRVSEARVEVGGNVVGRIGHGLLVLV' A
#
# COMPACT_ATOMS: atom_id res chain seq x y z
N MET A 1 -3.65 18.53 -5.93
CA MET A 1 -3.31 17.24 -5.29
C MET A 1 -2.25 16.54 -6.14
N LYS A 2 -1.27 15.88 -5.53
CA LYS A 2 -0.23 15.10 -6.23
C LYS A 2 -0.13 13.74 -5.55
N ALA A 3 0.21 12.70 -6.29
CA ALA A 3 0.40 11.36 -5.76
C ALA A 3 1.63 10.68 -6.38
N VAL A 4 2.25 9.78 -5.62
CA VAL A 4 3.28 8.86 -6.12
C VAL A 4 2.67 7.47 -6.24
N LEU A 5 2.81 6.87 -7.42
CA LEU A 5 2.30 5.53 -7.70
C LEU A 5 3.43 4.52 -7.71
N GLN A 6 3.20 3.37 -7.09
CA GLN A 6 4.12 2.24 -7.13
C GLN A 6 3.38 1.00 -7.60
N ARG A 7 3.82 0.40 -8.71
CA ARG A 7 3.34 -0.92 -9.12
C ARG A 7 3.94 -1.98 -8.21
N VAL A 8 3.09 -2.79 -7.59
CA VAL A 8 3.48 -3.76 -6.59
C VAL A 8 2.96 -5.16 -6.93
N SER A 9 3.73 -6.19 -6.59
CA SER A 9 3.24 -7.58 -6.54
C SER A 9 2.45 -7.85 -5.25
N GLU A 10 2.79 -7.15 -4.17
CA GLU A 10 2.03 -7.08 -2.92
C GLU A 10 2.38 -5.80 -2.14
N ALA A 11 1.48 -5.34 -1.28
CA ALA A 11 1.76 -4.29 -0.30
C ALA A 11 0.89 -4.46 0.96
N ARG A 12 1.37 -3.98 2.12
CA ARG A 12 0.63 -3.98 3.38
C ARG A 12 0.93 -2.74 4.21
N VAL A 13 -0.01 -2.36 5.07
CA VAL A 13 0.16 -1.34 6.11
C VAL A 13 0.00 -2.01 7.47
N GLU A 14 0.95 -1.74 8.36
CA GLU A 14 0.99 -2.27 9.72
C GLU A 14 1.04 -1.11 10.72
N VAL A 15 0.20 -1.19 11.76
CA VAL A 15 0.14 -0.20 12.85
C VAL A 15 0.20 -0.96 14.17
N GLY A 16 1.26 -0.73 14.94
CA GLY A 16 1.47 -1.39 16.24
C GLY A 16 1.47 -2.92 16.15
N GLY A 17 2.08 -3.51 15.12
CA GLY A 17 2.11 -4.96 14.92
C GLY A 17 0.87 -5.52 14.19
N ASN A 18 -0.19 -4.74 14.00
CA ASN A 18 -1.44 -5.21 13.39
C ASN A 18 -1.54 -4.77 11.93
N VAL A 19 -1.76 -5.72 11.02
CA VAL A 19 -2.00 -5.41 9.60
C VAL A 19 -3.39 -4.81 9.43
N VAL A 20 -3.45 -3.54 9.08
CA VAL A 20 -4.71 -2.79 8.88
C VAL A 20 -5.13 -2.71 7.41
N GLY A 21 -4.25 -3.09 6.49
CA GLY A 21 -4.56 -3.17 5.07
C GLY A 21 -3.55 -4.02 4.32
N ARG A 22 -4.02 -4.78 3.33
CA ARG A 22 -3.18 -5.60 2.46
C ARG A 22 -3.77 -5.69 1.06
N ILE A 23 -2.92 -5.65 0.05
CA ILE A 23 -3.26 -5.91 -1.33
C ILE A 23 -2.28 -6.92 -1.97
N GLY A 24 -2.76 -7.66 -2.96
CA GLY A 24 -1.94 -8.45 -3.87
C GLY A 24 -1.37 -7.59 -5.01
N HIS A 25 -1.39 -8.12 -6.24
CA HIS A 25 -0.89 -7.38 -7.40
C HIS A 25 -1.72 -6.12 -7.65
N GLY A 26 -1.08 -4.97 -7.78
CA GLY A 26 -1.79 -3.69 -7.96
C GLY A 26 -0.88 -2.46 -7.89
N LEU A 27 -1.48 -1.34 -7.46
CA LEU A 27 -0.79 -0.08 -7.26
C LEU A 27 -0.92 0.37 -5.80
N LEU A 28 0.20 0.72 -5.16
CA LEU A 28 0.21 1.53 -3.95
C LEU A 28 0.14 3.01 -4.35
N VAL A 29 -0.73 3.76 -3.68
CA VAL A 29 -0.92 5.19 -3.91
C VAL A 29 -0.51 5.94 -2.65
N LEU A 30 0.54 6.74 -2.76
CA LEU A 30 0.91 7.72 -1.73
C LEU A 30 0.25 9.04 -2.10
N VAL A 31 -0.74 9.46 -1.32
CA VAL A 31 -1.54 10.69 -1.50
C VAL A 31 -1.28 11.72 -0.41
#